data_AF-A0A2T2RC89-F1
#
_entry.id   AF-A0A2T2RC89-F1
#
_cell.length_a   1.000
_cell.length_b   1.000
_cell.length_c   1.000
_cell.angle_alpha   90.00
_cell.angle_beta   90.00
_cell.angle_gamma   90.00
#
_symmetry.space_group_name_H-M   'P 1'
#
loop_
_entity.id
_entity.type
_entity.pdbx_description
1 polymer ?
#
loop_
_entity_poly.entity_id
_entity_poly.type
_entity_poly.pdbx_seq_one_letter_code
_entity_poly.pdbx_strand_id
1 'polypeptide(L)'
;MATWPRSPSATPPAATGCGCSSPRGWRIRFAPWATSPPTTSTTSARSGAPAWQSRRWPGTIPIWVSRGRSPSPPCPRPTGPTPACASSIPSTPAGRTDTPPRWLWAAGLRGRSAEQRLAVDLLADPEVGIVSLGGPAGTGKSVLALAAGLEAVLERATHRKVTVFRPLHPVGGQDLGYLPDTEGEKMAPWSAAVRDALGAQPCCRARRAAAGGPPPSTSSHSAAAGAGPVAAGCAWWDASAVGCPTPAPDEQEAVVSTERSQPEAPDRNLALELVRATEAAALAAGRWMGRNEKEPGDQAAVDAMRTMLSTVQMDGLVVIGEGEKDEAPMLFNGEEVGTGAAPEADIAVDPIDGTRLLAEGRPGALSMIAVAPRGTMLDPGPMMYMEKWVVGADAAGVVDLDAPVADNLARIAAAKGKDVNDLTVIALDRSRHEQLFADIRAAGARLRLIMDGDVAGGVLAMMPDRPVDVLIGIGGTPEGVITACAAKALGGEMIGRMWARYQEQRDQALELGFSPDALLDTDRLVGSERTFFVCTGITGGDLVEAVEYLPGGATTDSLVMRGKSGTVRTVRARHTFDKLSQYSAVPFG
;
A
#
# COMPACT_ATOMS: atom_id res chain seq x y z
N MET A 1 -44.47 -36.75 -37.55
CA MET A 1 -45.56 -36.44 -36.59
C MET A 1 -45.00 -35.46 -35.57
N ALA A 2 -45.60 -34.32 -35.23
CA ALA A 2 -46.68 -33.56 -35.87
C ALA A 2 -46.60 -32.06 -35.47
N THR A 3 -46.49 -31.19 -36.48
CA THR A 3 -47.20 -29.89 -36.70
C THR A 3 -47.33 -28.78 -35.63
N TRP A 4 -46.92 -27.58 -36.04
CA TRP A 4 -47.26 -26.21 -35.56
C TRP A 4 -48.74 -25.81 -35.77
N PRO A 5 -49.29 -24.71 -35.14
CA PRO A 5 -49.34 -23.38 -35.80
C PRO A 5 -49.29 -22.11 -34.88
N ARG A 6 -49.47 -20.91 -35.47
CA ARG A 6 -49.10 -19.54 -35.01
C ARG A 6 -50.25 -18.65 -34.45
N SER A 7 -49.96 -17.79 -33.44
CA SER A 7 -50.34 -16.32 -33.24
C SER A 7 -51.82 -15.83 -33.37
N PRO A 8 -52.22 -14.54 -33.10
CA PRO A 8 -51.54 -13.34 -32.52
C PRO A 8 -52.34 -12.50 -31.43
N SER A 9 -51.66 -11.46 -30.87
CA SER A 9 -52.14 -10.12 -30.40
C SER A 9 -53.25 -9.91 -29.33
N ALA A 10 -52.92 -9.22 -28.21
CA ALA A 10 -53.55 -7.96 -27.70
C ALA A 10 -53.00 -7.47 -26.32
N THR A 11 -52.82 -6.15 -26.15
CA THR A 11 -52.59 -5.37 -24.90
C THR A 11 -53.94 -4.99 -24.22
N PRO A 12 -54.04 -4.30 -23.05
CA PRO A 12 -53.07 -3.63 -22.15
C PRO A 12 -53.11 -4.27 -20.70
N PRO A 13 -52.85 -3.65 -19.52
CA PRO A 13 -52.40 -2.30 -19.14
C PRO A 13 -51.14 -2.22 -18.21
N ALA A 14 -51.25 -1.77 -16.95
CA ALA A 14 -50.14 -1.21 -16.15
C ALA A 14 -50.28 -1.37 -14.60
N ALA A 15 -49.32 -0.79 -13.86
CA ALA A 15 -49.10 -0.79 -12.39
C ALA A 15 -48.44 -2.08 -11.84
N THR A 16 -47.49 -2.07 -10.88
CA THR A 16 -46.78 -1.01 -10.11
C THR A 16 -45.53 -1.64 -9.48
N GLY A 17 -44.45 -0.88 -9.20
CA GLY A 17 -43.34 -1.37 -8.36
C GLY A 17 -42.01 -0.63 -8.55
N CYS A 18 -41.54 0.08 -7.52
CA CYS A 18 -40.31 0.88 -7.54
C CYS A 18 -39.05 0.04 -7.28
N GLY A 19 -37.90 0.53 -7.75
CA GLY A 19 -36.58 0.06 -7.28
C GLY A 19 -35.38 0.76 -7.93
N CYS A 20 -34.50 1.31 -7.09
CA CYS A 20 -33.12 1.75 -7.38
C CYS A 20 -32.89 3.09 -8.14
N SER A 21 -32.44 4.09 -7.39
CA SER A 21 -31.81 5.32 -7.86
C SER A 21 -30.28 5.24 -7.72
N SER A 22 -29.53 5.49 -8.80
CA SER A 22 -28.07 5.65 -8.77
C SER A 22 -27.63 7.11 -8.59
N PRO A 23 -26.50 7.40 -7.92
CA PRO A 23 -26.01 8.76 -7.73
C PRO A 23 -25.47 9.36 -9.05
N ARG A 24 -25.72 10.65 -9.27
CA ARG A 24 -25.33 11.38 -10.49
C ARG A 24 -24.13 12.29 -10.22
N GLY A 25 -22.94 11.89 -10.65
CA GLY A 25 -21.74 12.75 -10.58
C GLY A 25 -21.58 13.63 -11.82
N TRP A 26 -21.23 14.90 -11.64
CA TRP A 26 -20.85 15.82 -12.71
C TRP A 26 -19.35 16.16 -12.60
N ARG A 27 -18.64 16.20 -13.73
CA ARG A 27 -17.24 16.64 -13.81
C ARG A 27 -17.12 17.86 -14.72
N ILE A 28 -16.41 18.89 -14.28
CA ILE A 28 -16.00 20.03 -15.10
C ILE A 28 -14.46 19.99 -15.20
N ARG A 29 -13.92 19.97 -16.41
CA ARG A 29 -12.47 20.09 -16.69
C ARG A 29 -12.20 21.36 -17.48
N PHE A 30 -11.09 22.03 -17.18
CA PHE A 30 -10.49 23.08 -18.01
C PHE A 30 -9.12 22.58 -18.50
N ALA A 31 -8.85 22.74 -19.80
CA ALA A 31 -7.64 22.18 -20.43
C ALA A 31 -6.51 23.23 -20.54
N PRO A 32 -5.24 22.87 -20.25
CA PRO A 32 -4.08 23.68 -20.59
C PRO A 32 -3.66 23.51 -22.05
N TRP A 33 -2.93 24.51 -22.57
CA TRP A 33 -2.32 24.53 -23.91
C TRP A 33 -1.28 23.41 -24.07
N ALA A 34 -1.29 22.69 -25.18
CA ALA A 34 -0.31 21.64 -25.47
C ALA A 34 1.00 22.20 -26.04
N THR A 35 2.13 21.79 -25.48
CA THR A 35 3.47 22.02 -26.06
C THR A 35 4.12 20.69 -26.41
N SER A 36 4.43 20.51 -27.69
CA SER A 36 5.32 19.45 -28.19
C SER A 36 6.40 20.09 -29.06
N PRO A 37 7.67 19.66 -28.98
CA PRO A 37 8.74 20.20 -29.81
C PRO A 37 8.69 19.60 -31.23
N PRO A 38 9.00 20.36 -32.29
CA PRO A 38 9.15 19.81 -33.63
C PRO A 38 10.60 19.39 -33.91
N THR A 39 10.78 18.22 -34.52
CA THR A 39 12.04 17.81 -35.15
C THR A 39 12.05 18.08 -36.66
N THR A 40 13.23 18.50 -37.13
CA THR A 40 13.78 18.39 -38.51
C THR A 40 13.28 19.27 -39.68
N SER A 41 14.30 19.80 -40.37
CA SER A 41 14.42 20.14 -41.81
C SER A 41 13.64 21.30 -42.44
N THR A 42 14.39 22.39 -42.69
CA THR A 42 14.58 23.07 -43.99
C THR A 42 13.41 23.21 -44.98
N THR A 43 13.00 24.46 -45.27
CA THR A 43 12.93 25.05 -46.64
C THR A 43 12.67 26.57 -46.54
N SER A 44 13.19 27.35 -47.49
CA SER A 44 13.13 28.82 -47.57
C SER A 44 11.87 29.38 -48.26
N ALA A 45 11.38 30.57 -47.87
CA ALA A 45 11.01 31.67 -48.78
C ALA A 45 10.56 32.96 -48.04
N ARG A 46 10.62 34.11 -48.72
CA ARG A 46 10.25 35.46 -48.23
C ARG A 46 8.80 35.85 -48.57
N SER A 47 8.18 36.76 -47.79
CA SER A 47 7.83 38.15 -48.21
C SER A 47 6.54 38.74 -47.58
N GLY A 48 6.50 40.07 -47.41
CA GLY A 48 5.25 40.86 -47.35
C GLY A 48 4.73 41.30 -45.97
N ALA A 49 4.72 42.62 -45.71
CA ALA A 49 4.06 43.28 -44.56
C ALA A 49 2.68 43.87 -45.02
N PRO A 50 1.78 44.46 -44.17
CA PRO A 50 2.07 45.46 -43.13
C PRO A 50 1.35 45.27 -41.76
N ALA A 51 1.65 46.15 -40.80
CA ALA A 51 1.18 46.10 -39.42
C ALA A 51 -0.22 46.74 -39.19
N TRP A 52 -0.94 46.25 -38.18
CA TRP A 52 -2.03 46.97 -37.49
C TRP A 52 -1.90 46.84 -35.98
N GLN A 53 -2.36 47.87 -35.25
CA GLN A 53 -2.09 48.06 -33.82
C GLN A 53 -2.98 47.23 -32.89
N SER A 54 -2.46 47.06 -31.67
CA SER A 54 -3.04 46.37 -30.51
C SER A 54 -4.53 46.62 -30.22
N ARG A 55 -5.25 45.54 -29.88
CA ARG A 55 -6.24 45.49 -28.77
C ARG A 55 -6.22 44.09 -28.15
N ARG A 56 -5.94 44.00 -26.84
CA ARG A 56 -6.02 42.74 -26.07
C ARG A 56 -7.44 42.52 -25.57
N TRP A 57 -8.01 41.34 -25.83
CA TRP A 57 -9.15 40.76 -25.08
C TRP A 57 -9.03 39.22 -25.14
N PRO A 58 -8.74 38.52 -24.02
CA PRO A 58 -8.81 37.07 -23.93
C PRO A 58 -10.14 36.64 -23.30
N GLY A 59 -10.81 35.60 -23.84
CA GLY A 59 -12.00 35.06 -23.15
C GLY A 59 -12.96 34.18 -23.94
N THR A 60 -12.54 33.00 -24.38
CA THR A 60 -13.43 31.82 -24.38
C THR A 60 -12.60 30.52 -24.45
N ILE A 61 -12.86 29.58 -23.56
CA ILE A 61 -12.34 28.20 -23.60
C ILE A 61 -13.56 27.28 -23.59
N PRO A 62 -13.68 26.29 -24.51
CA PRO A 62 -14.85 25.43 -24.59
C PRO A 62 -14.92 24.45 -23.41
N ILE A 63 -16.13 24.23 -22.89
CA ILE A 63 -16.42 23.23 -21.85
C ILE A 63 -16.96 21.96 -22.52
N TRP A 64 -16.40 20.81 -22.18
CA TRP A 64 -16.91 19.50 -22.61
C TRP A 64 -17.64 18.79 -21.46
N VAL A 65 -18.80 18.22 -21.75
CA VAL A 65 -19.61 17.42 -20.80
C VAL A 65 -19.90 16.06 -21.44
N SER A 66 -19.31 14.99 -20.90
CA SER A 66 -19.51 13.61 -21.38
C SER A 66 -20.53 12.86 -20.53
N ARG A 67 -21.56 12.29 -21.16
CA ARG A 67 -22.40 11.23 -20.54
C ARG A 67 -21.86 9.86 -20.96
N GLY A 68 -21.54 8.99 -20.01
CA GLY A 68 -21.22 7.59 -20.30
C GLY A 68 -22.47 6.74 -20.51
N ARG A 69 -22.46 5.90 -21.55
CA ARG A 69 -23.32 4.71 -21.70
C ARG A 69 -22.48 3.57 -22.30
N SER A 70 -22.80 2.34 -21.91
CA SER A 70 -22.23 1.09 -22.42
C SER A 70 -22.71 0.76 -23.85
N PRO A 71 -22.07 -0.17 -24.59
CA PRO A 71 -22.25 -0.31 -26.02
C PRO A 71 -23.45 -1.19 -26.43
N SER A 72 -23.99 -0.91 -27.61
CA SER A 72 -24.96 -1.74 -28.35
C SER A 72 -24.67 -1.63 -29.86
N PRO A 73 -25.10 -2.60 -30.70
CA PRO A 73 -24.49 -2.86 -32.02
C PRO A 73 -24.84 -1.79 -33.09
N PRO A 74 -24.04 -1.71 -34.19
CA PRO A 74 -24.10 -0.59 -35.12
C PRO A 74 -25.25 -0.66 -36.12
N CYS A 75 -25.80 0.50 -36.47
CA CYS A 75 -26.70 0.71 -37.61
C CYS A 75 -26.28 1.98 -38.39
N PRO A 76 -26.66 2.14 -39.67
CA PRO A 76 -25.77 2.74 -40.66
C PRO A 76 -25.81 4.28 -40.76
N ARG A 77 -24.71 4.85 -41.27
CA ARG A 77 -24.59 6.28 -41.59
C ARG A 77 -25.45 6.66 -42.80
N PRO A 78 -26.20 7.77 -42.76
CA PRO A 78 -26.62 8.50 -43.96
C PRO A 78 -25.51 9.47 -44.41
N THR A 79 -25.35 9.59 -45.72
CA THR A 79 -24.44 10.53 -46.39
C THR A 79 -25.12 11.88 -46.66
N GLY A 80 -24.49 13.00 -46.30
CA GLY A 80 -24.99 14.35 -46.62
C GLY A 80 -24.08 15.46 -46.08
N PRO A 81 -24.04 16.66 -46.70
CA PRO A 81 -23.06 17.70 -46.39
C PRO A 81 -23.42 18.52 -45.13
N THR A 82 -22.40 18.96 -44.41
CA THR A 82 -22.48 19.88 -43.27
C THR A 82 -22.86 21.31 -43.68
N PRO A 83 -23.84 21.94 -43.02
CA PRO A 83 -23.89 23.40 -42.85
C PRO A 83 -23.28 23.81 -41.49
N ALA A 84 -22.86 25.07 -41.39
CA ALA A 84 -22.06 25.59 -40.28
C ALA A 84 -22.77 25.57 -38.91
N CYS A 85 -22.03 25.20 -37.85
CA CYS A 85 -22.47 25.38 -36.48
C CYS A 85 -22.49 26.87 -36.10
N ALA A 86 -23.69 27.44 -35.99
CA ALA A 86 -23.89 28.65 -35.21
C ALA A 86 -23.67 28.33 -33.72
N SER A 87 -23.00 29.24 -33.00
CA SER A 87 -22.71 29.11 -31.58
C SER A 87 -23.97 29.26 -30.72
N SER A 88 -24.58 28.16 -30.31
CA SER A 88 -25.65 28.12 -29.30
C SER A 88 -25.11 27.59 -27.96
N ILE A 89 -25.07 28.47 -26.97
CA ILE A 89 -24.90 28.08 -25.56
C ILE A 89 -26.16 27.28 -25.17
N PRO A 90 -26.05 26.12 -24.49
CA PRO A 90 -27.22 25.42 -23.98
C PRO A 90 -28.00 26.33 -23.03
N SER A 91 -29.27 26.57 -23.32
CA SER A 91 -30.13 27.38 -22.47
C SER A 91 -30.29 26.75 -21.08
N THR A 92 -30.20 27.60 -20.07
CA THR A 92 -30.49 27.26 -18.66
C THR A 92 -31.84 26.55 -18.55
N PRO A 93 -32.00 25.52 -17.69
CA PRO A 93 -33.30 24.94 -17.43
C PRO A 93 -34.29 26.02 -16.96
N ALA A 94 -35.35 26.26 -17.74
CA ALA A 94 -36.35 27.26 -17.41
C ALA A 94 -37.08 26.87 -16.13
N GLY A 95 -36.99 27.70 -15.08
CA GLY A 95 -37.65 27.38 -13.79
C GLY A 95 -37.15 28.09 -12.53
N ARG A 96 -36.08 28.90 -12.58
CA ARG A 96 -35.71 29.80 -11.47
C ARG A 96 -35.53 31.23 -11.95
N THR A 97 -36.39 32.11 -11.46
CA THR A 97 -36.40 33.56 -11.72
C THR A 97 -35.20 34.27 -11.09
N ASP A 98 -34.83 35.42 -11.65
CA ASP A 98 -33.69 36.24 -11.25
C ASP A 98 -33.64 36.63 -9.76
N THR A 99 -32.93 35.86 -8.96
CA THR A 99 -32.04 36.37 -7.91
C THR A 99 -31.05 35.28 -7.50
N PRO A 100 -29.74 35.54 -7.46
CA PRO A 100 -28.81 34.60 -6.83
C PRO A 100 -29.19 34.43 -5.36
N PRO A 101 -29.00 33.23 -4.76
CA PRO A 101 -29.50 32.95 -3.42
C PRO A 101 -28.97 33.96 -2.39
N ARG A 102 -29.89 34.69 -1.75
CA ARG A 102 -29.64 35.99 -1.09
C ARG A 102 -28.80 35.93 0.19
N TRP A 103 -28.22 34.78 0.51
CA TRP A 103 -27.58 34.46 1.79
C TRP A 103 -26.04 34.55 1.75
N LEU A 104 -25.37 34.36 0.61
CA LEU A 104 -23.92 34.59 0.52
C LEU A 104 -23.53 36.06 0.74
N TRP A 105 -24.48 36.99 0.60
CA TRP A 105 -24.27 38.41 0.83
C TRP A 105 -24.17 38.79 2.32
N ALA A 106 -24.65 37.95 3.24
CA ALA A 106 -24.58 38.21 4.68
C ALA A 106 -23.17 37.97 5.26
N ALA A 107 -22.39 37.08 4.64
CA ALA A 107 -21.02 36.74 5.02
C ALA A 107 -19.93 37.51 4.23
N GLY A 108 -20.32 38.51 3.42
CA GLY A 108 -19.39 39.43 2.74
C GLY A 108 -18.56 38.87 1.57
N LEU A 109 -18.57 37.55 1.34
CA LEU A 109 -17.86 36.93 0.22
C LEU A 109 -18.62 37.11 -1.10
N ARG A 110 -17.92 37.54 -2.16
CA ARG A 110 -18.46 37.67 -3.52
C ARG A 110 -17.50 37.07 -4.54
N GLY A 111 -18.00 36.17 -5.38
CA GLY A 111 -17.26 35.68 -6.54
C GLY A 111 -16.91 36.84 -7.47
N ARG A 112 -15.61 37.17 -7.57
CA ARG A 112 -15.11 38.28 -8.39
C ARG A 112 -15.22 37.93 -9.88
N SER A 113 -14.91 36.69 -10.23
CA SER A 113 -15.04 36.15 -11.60
C SER A 113 -16.34 35.35 -11.78
N ALA A 114 -16.69 35.02 -13.03
CA ALA A 114 -17.87 34.23 -13.36
C ALA A 114 -17.74 32.78 -12.84
N GLU A 115 -16.54 32.20 -12.92
CA GLU A 115 -16.21 30.86 -12.46
C GLU A 115 -16.34 30.74 -10.94
N GLN A 116 -15.96 31.79 -10.19
CA GLN A 116 -16.14 31.83 -8.74
C GLN A 116 -17.62 31.91 -8.33
N ARG A 117 -18.48 32.54 -9.15
CA ARG A 117 -19.94 32.57 -8.90
C ARG A 117 -20.56 31.20 -9.16
N LEU A 118 -20.21 30.57 -10.28
CA LEU A 118 -20.64 29.21 -10.59
C LEU A 118 -20.16 28.20 -9.53
N ALA A 119 -18.92 28.34 -9.03
CA ALA A 119 -18.40 27.52 -7.95
C ALA A 119 -19.21 27.67 -6.65
N VAL A 120 -19.60 28.90 -6.30
CA VAL A 120 -20.51 29.16 -5.17
C VAL A 120 -21.87 28.49 -5.39
N ASP A 121 -22.50 28.69 -6.55
CA ASP A 121 -23.84 28.16 -6.83
C ASP A 121 -23.86 26.62 -6.81
N LEU A 122 -22.76 25.97 -7.22
CA LEU A 122 -22.60 24.51 -7.13
C LEU A 122 -22.31 24.00 -5.72
N LEU A 123 -21.49 24.71 -4.94
CA LEU A 123 -21.26 24.40 -3.52
C LEU A 123 -22.51 24.62 -2.65
N ALA A 124 -23.43 25.45 -3.13
CA ALA A 124 -24.69 25.81 -2.50
C ALA A 124 -25.83 24.79 -2.72
N ASP A 125 -25.68 23.90 -3.71
CA ASP A 125 -26.75 23.06 -4.21
C ASP A 125 -26.76 21.68 -3.52
N PRO A 126 -27.78 21.35 -2.70
CA PRO A 126 -27.85 20.07 -2.00
C PRO A 126 -28.06 18.87 -2.95
N GLU A 127 -28.45 19.10 -4.21
CA GLU A 127 -28.58 18.04 -5.22
C GLU A 127 -27.20 17.57 -5.77
N VAL A 128 -26.12 18.29 -5.46
CA VAL A 128 -24.76 18.01 -5.96
C VAL A 128 -23.91 17.41 -4.83
N GLY A 129 -23.90 16.07 -4.73
CA GLY A 129 -23.23 15.36 -3.63
C GLY A 129 -21.70 15.51 -3.54
N ILE A 130 -21.01 15.84 -4.63
CA ILE A 130 -19.54 16.09 -4.64
C ILE A 130 -19.23 17.24 -5.62
N VAL A 131 -18.50 18.26 -5.13
CA VAL A 131 -18.02 19.40 -5.93
C VAL A 131 -16.49 19.45 -5.91
N SER A 132 -15.87 19.40 -7.09
CA SER A 132 -14.41 19.48 -7.26
C SER A 132 -14.00 20.82 -7.87
N LEU A 133 -13.23 21.63 -7.14
CA LEU A 133 -12.76 22.95 -7.58
C LEU A 133 -11.34 22.88 -8.16
N GLY A 134 -11.20 23.10 -9.47
CA GLY A 134 -9.91 23.22 -10.16
C GLY A 134 -9.53 24.68 -10.47
N GLY A 135 -8.23 24.98 -10.50
CA GLY A 135 -7.71 26.28 -10.98
C GLY A 135 -6.40 26.73 -10.32
N PRO A 136 -5.75 27.80 -10.80
CA PRO A 136 -4.46 28.30 -10.31
C PRO A 136 -4.39 28.58 -8.79
N ALA A 137 -3.19 28.71 -8.24
CA ALA A 137 -3.00 29.18 -6.87
C ALA A 137 -3.60 30.60 -6.67
N GLY A 138 -4.06 30.92 -5.46
CA GLY A 138 -4.65 32.23 -5.14
C GLY A 138 -6.09 32.47 -5.65
N THR A 139 -6.70 31.57 -6.43
CA THR A 139 -8.07 31.77 -6.97
C THR A 139 -9.23 31.59 -5.96
N GLY A 140 -8.94 31.49 -4.67
CA GLY A 140 -9.95 31.46 -3.59
C GLY A 140 -10.63 30.11 -3.34
N LYS A 141 -10.26 29.03 -4.04
CA LYS A 141 -10.89 27.69 -3.94
C LYS A 141 -11.19 27.24 -2.50
N SER A 142 -10.16 27.21 -1.64
CA SER A 142 -10.28 26.77 -0.25
C SER A 142 -11.18 27.69 0.58
N VAL A 143 -11.13 29.00 0.35
CA VAL A 143 -11.98 29.99 1.03
C VAL A 143 -13.45 29.79 0.66
N LEU A 144 -13.75 29.56 -0.63
CA LEU A 144 -15.11 29.29 -1.10
C LEU A 144 -15.67 27.98 -0.54
N ALA A 145 -14.88 26.90 -0.56
CA ALA A 145 -15.28 25.62 0.00
C ALA A 145 -15.53 25.68 1.52
N LEU A 146 -14.64 26.36 2.27
CA LEU A 146 -14.81 26.57 3.71
C LEU A 146 -16.02 27.46 4.03
N ALA A 147 -16.28 28.50 3.23
CA ALA A 147 -17.45 29.36 3.41
C ALA A 147 -18.77 28.57 3.27
N ALA A 148 -18.90 27.78 2.20
CA ALA A 148 -20.09 26.98 1.96
C ALA A 148 -20.29 25.90 3.05
N GLY A 149 -19.21 25.22 3.45
CA GLY A 149 -19.25 24.23 4.53
C GLY A 149 -19.62 24.83 5.88
N LEU A 150 -19.03 25.98 6.25
CA LEU A 150 -19.39 26.69 7.48
C LEU A 150 -20.85 27.13 7.49
N GLU A 151 -21.37 27.67 6.38
CA GLU A 151 -22.76 28.09 6.32
C GLU A 151 -23.73 26.89 6.42
N ALA A 152 -23.39 25.77 5.76
CA ALA A 152 -24.17 24.53 5.84
C ALA A 152 -24.30 23.97 7.26
N VAL A 153 -23.30 24.23 8.12
CA VAL A 153 -23.31 23.82 9.53
C VAL A 153 -23.90 24.89 10.45
N LEU A 154 -23.47 26.15 10.32
CA LEU A 154 -23.76 27.21 11.30
C LEU A 154 -25.08 27.95 11.05
N GLU A 155 -25.45 28.19 9.79
CA GLU A 155 -26.62 29.01 9.44
C GLU A 155 -27.78 28.15 8.93
N ARG A 156 -27.50 27.11 8.13
CA ARG A 156 -28.52 26.20 7.59
C ARG A 156 -28.85 25.02 8.50
N ALA A 157 -27.90 24.63 9.36
CA ALA A 157 -27.93 23.40 10.16
C ALA A 157 -28.24 22.11 9.33
N THR A 158 -27.91 22.08 8.03
CA THR A 158 -28.08 20.89 7.18
C THR A 158 -27.00 19.85 7.41
N HIS A 159 -25.85 20.26 7.96
CA HIS A 159 -24.73 19.40 8.30
C HIS A 159 -24.32 19.58 9.76
N ARG A 160 -23.80 18.53 10.41
CA ARG A 160 -23.42 18.58 11.84
C ARG A 160 -22.01 19.12 12.11
N LYS A 161 -21.08 18.95 11.17
CA LYS A 161 -19.67 19.38 11.29
C LYS A 161 -19.05 19.60 9.92
N VAL A 162 -18.06 20.49 9.84
CA VAL A 162 -17.12 20.57 8.72
C VAL A 162 -15.89 19.73 9.10
N THR A 163 -15.38 18.93 8.17
CA THR A 163 -14.11 18.20 8.36
C THR A 163 -13.19 18.55 7.19
N VAL A 164 -11.96 18.94 7.50
CA VAL A 164 -10.98 19.43 6.52
C VAL A 164 -9.81 18.46 6.49
N PHE A 165 -9.65 17.77 5.36
CA PHE A 165 -8.51 16.90 5.11
C PHE A 165 -7.47 17.65 4.28
N ARG A 166 -6.22 17.70 4.78
CA ARG A 166 -5.06 18.21 4.04
C ARG A 166 -3.97 17.14 4.11
N PRO A 167 -3.49 16.60 2.97
CA PRO A 167 -2.39 15.62 2.99
C PRO A 167 -1.11 16.28 3.48
N LEU A 168 -0.34 15.56 4.29
CA LEU A 168 0.92 15.99 4.90
C LEU A 168 2.10 15.92 3.90
N HIS A 169 1.96 16.57 2.75
CA HIS A 169 3.07 16.77 1.80
C HIS A 169 3.70 18.15 2.01
N PRO A 170 5.02 18.26 2.25
CA PRO A 170 5.69 19.54 2.44
C PRO A 170 5.69 20.31 1.12
N VAL A 171 4.98 21.44 1.09
CA VAL A 171 4.88 22.32 -0.07
C VAL A 171 5.41 23.70 0.32
N GLY A 172 6.56 24.08 -0.25
CA GLY A 172 7.17 25.39 -0.02
C GLY A 172 8.12 25.48 1.18
N GLY A 173 8.79 24.39 1.56
CA GLY A 173 9.83 24.40 2.60
C GLY A 173 9.32 24.51 4.04
N GLN A 174 8.02 24.23 4.26
CA GLN A 174 7.46 24.05 5.59
C GLN A 174 7.51 22.56 5.96
N ASP A 175 8.65 22.12 6.48
CA ASP A 175 8.77 20.80 7.10
C ASP A 175 8.27 20.84 8.56
N LEU A 176 7.90 19.68 9.09
CA LEU A 176 7.49 19.54 10.49
C LEU A 176 8.76 19.61 11.37
N GLY A 177 8.95 20.72 12.07
CA GLY A 177 10.14 20.96 12.89
C GLY A 177 10.32 19.93 14.02
N TYR A 178 11.58 19.59 14.31
CA TYR A 178 11.96 18.71 15.41
C TYR A 178 12.56 19.53 16.58
N LEU A 179 11.98 19.36 17.77
CA LEU A 179 12.35 19.93 19.09
C LEU A 179 11.97 21.41 19.35
N PRO A 180 11.47 21.77 20.55
CA PRO A 180 10.69 21.02 21.54
C PRO A 180 9.23 21.53 21.59
N ASP A 181 8.58 21.62 20.43
CA ASP A 181 7.23 22.18 20.30
C ASP A 181 6.10 21.16 20.54
N THR A 182 4.95 21.65 21.01
CA THR A 182 3.72 20.85 21.20
C THR A 182 3.10 20.41 19.87
N GLU A 183 2.20 19.42 19.90
CA GLU A 183 1.44 18.97 18.72
C GLU A 183 0.74 20.14 17.99
N GLY A 184 0.10 21.03 18.74
CA GLY A 184 -0.61 22.19 18.19
C GLY A 184 0.31 23.21 17.51
N GLU A 185 1.55 23.34 17.99
CA GLU A 185 2.58 24.22 17.42
C GLU A 185 3.23 23.58 16.17
N LYS A 186 3.53 22.27 16.21
CA LYS A 186 4.01 21.51 15.04
C LYS A 186 2.98 21.47 13.90
N MET A 187 1.70 21.33 14.23
CA MET A 187 0.60 21.40 13.27
C MET A 187 0.23 22.82 12.87
N ALA A 188 0.86 23.86 13.45
CA ALA A 188 0.50 25.25 13.19
C ALA A 188 0.76 25.72 11.75
N PRO A 189 1.90 25.44 11.09
CA PRO A 189 2.12 25.82 9.69
C PRO A 189 1.13 25.14 8.73
N TRP A 190 0.83 23.86 9.01
CA TRP A 190 0.00 23.00 8.20
C TRP A 190 -1.49 23.37 8.26
N SER A 191 -1.94 23.80 9.44
CA SER A 191 -3.27 24.37 9.64
C SER A 191 -3.34 25.87 9.35
N ALA A 192 -2.21 26.59 9.21
CA ALA A 192 -2.18 28.04 8.96
C ALA A 192 -3.06 28.45 7.79
N ALA A 193 -2.87 27.88 6.59
CA ALA A 193 -3.68 28.24 5.42
C ALA A 193 -5.20 28.00 5.60
N VAL A 194 -5.60 27.06 6.47
CA VAL A 194 -7.01 26.84 6.83
C VAL A 194 -7.46 27.89 7.86
N ARG A 195 -6.66 28.16 8.89
CA ARG A 195 -6.95 29.18 9.92
C ARG A 195 -6.94 30.60 9.36
N ASP A 196 -6.08 30.90 8.41
CA ASP A 196 -6.05 32.15 7.64
C ASP A 196 -7.30 32.28 6.77
N ALA A 197 -7.70 31.20 6.09
CA ALA A 197 -8.94 31.17 5.32
C ALA A 197 -10.20 31.29 6.19
N LEU A 198 -10.16 30.82 7.45
CA LEU A 198 -11.21 31.01 8.45
C LEU A 198 -11.19 32.42 9.06
N GLY A 199 -10.02 32.97 9.37
CA GLY A 199 -9.84 34.32 9.94
C GLY A 199 -10.08 35.44 8.94
N ALA A 200 -9.87 35.19 7.64
CA ALA A 200 -10.25 36.09 6.55
C ALA A 200 -11.76 36.06 6.24
N GLN A 201 -12.54 35.16 6.84
CA GLN A 201 -14.01 35.20 6.73
C GLN A 201 -14.54 36.26 7.70
N PRO A 202 -15.46 37.16 7.27
CA PRO A 202 -16.10 38.11 8.16
C PRO A 202 -16.76 37.40 9.34
N CYS A 203 -16.19 37.59 10.55
CA CYS A 203 -16.63 36.85 11.72
C CYS A 203 -18.09 37.21 12.07
N CYS A 204 -18.96 36.20 12.00
CA CYS A 204 -20.39 36.29 12.34
C CYS A 204 -20.67 36.68 13.81
N ARG A 205 -19.64 36.82 14.66
CA ARG A 205 -19.74 37.45 16.00
C ARG A 205 -20.35 38.86 15.99
N ALA A 206 -20.27 39.60 14.87
CA ALA A 206 -20.83 40.95 14.75
C ALA A 206 -22.36 41.05 14.92
N ARG A 207 -23.11 39.93 14.92
CA ARG A 207 -24.58 39.93 15.10
C ARG A 207 -25.11 39.52 16.46
N ARG A 208 -24.34 38.82 17.32
CA ARG A 208 -24.76 38.52 18.70
C ARG A 208 -24.46 39.64 19.69
N ALA A 209 -23.49 40.51 19.43
CA ALA A 209 -23.23 41.70 20.25
C ALA A 209 -24.38 42.72 20.27
N ALA A 210 -25.37 42.59 19.36
CA ALA A 210 -26.58 43.40 19.33
C ALA A 210 -27.75 42.84 20.17
N ALA A 211 -27.57 41.69 20.83
CA ALA A 211 -28.57 41.08 21.72
C ALA A 211 -27.88 40.65 23.02
N GLY A 212 -27.90 41.55 24.01
CA GLY A 212 -27.10 41.42 25.23
C GLY A 212 -27.47 40.23 26.13
N GLY A 213 -26.44 39.53 26.62
CA GLY A 213 -26.52 38.52 27.67
C GLY A 213 -25.10 38.18 28.17
N PRO A 214 -24.86 38.03 29.49
CA PRO A 214 -23.52 37.83 30.04
C PRO A 214 -23.03 36.38 29.84
N PRO A 215 -21.71 36.14 29.80
CA PRO A 215 -21.14 34.80 29.71
C PRO A 215 -21.21 34.05 31.06
N PRO A 216 -21.38 32.71 31.06
CA PRO A 216 -21.28 31.90 32.28
C PRO A 216 -19.83 31.77 32.73
N SER A 217 -19.63 31.64 34.05
CA SER A 217 -18.33 31.65 34.72
C SER A 217 -17.56 30.33 34.61
N THR A 218 -16.24 30.45 34.45
CA THR A 218 -15.29 29.35 34.63
C THR A 218 -15.07 29.05 36.11
N SER A 219 -15.37 27.84 36.55
CA SER A 219 -14.95 27.35 37.88
C SER A 219 -13.63 26.59 37.76
N SER A 220 -12.54 27.24 38.18
CA SER A 220 -11.32 26.55 38.57
C SER A 220 -11.55 25.79 39.89
N HIS A 221 -10.86 24.67 40.08
CA HIS A 221 -10.66 24.07 41.39
C HIS A 221 -9.17 23.94 41.65
N SER A 222 -8.68 24.76 42.59
CA SER A 222 -7.40 24.60 43.25
C SER A 222 -7.66 24.45 44.75
N ALA A 223 -7.01 23.47 45.36
CA ALA A 223 -6.60 23.50 46.77
C ALA A 223 -5.64 22.34 47.02
N ALA A 224 -4.56 22.64 47.75
CA ALA A 224 -3.59 21.65 48.20
C ALA A 224 -3.44 21.74 49.74
N ALA A 225 -2.65 20.81 50.27
CA ALA A 225 -2.01 20.82 51.60
C ALA A 225 -2.81 20.34 52.83
N GLY A 226 -2.18 19.39 53.52
CA GLY A 226 -2.45 18.93 54.89
C GLY A 226 -1.30 18.01 55.32
N ALA A 227 -0.55 18.36 56.37
CA ALA A 227 0.72 17.72 56.74
C ALA A 227 0.58 16.55 57.74
N GLY A 228 1.64 15.74 57.90
CA GLY A 228 1.73 14.63 58.88
C GLY A 228 1.87 15.08 60.35
N PRO A 229 2.10 14.14 61.30
CA PRO A 229 3.47 13.66 61.51
C PRO A 229 3.64 12.18 61.97
N VAL A 230 4.86 11.87 62.40
CA VAL A 230 5.53 10.58 62.64
C VAL A 230 5.13 9.85 63.95
N ALA A 231 5.18 8.50 63.97
CA ALA A 231 6.10 7.67 64.79
C ALA A 231 5.58 6.31 65.32
N ALA A 232 6.51 5.35 65.41
CA ALA A 232 6.59 4.16 66.30
C ALA A 232 5.72 2.91 66.04
N GLY A 233 6.40 1.76 65.89
CA GLY A 233 5.83 0.40 65.90
C GLY A 233 6.89 -0.65 65.53
N CYS A 234 7.45 -1.35 66.52
CA CYS A 234 8.58 -2.29 66.32
C CYS A 234 8.15 -3.64 65.72
N ALA A 235 9.13 -4.31 65.09
CA ALA A 235 9.03 -5.66 64.56
C ALA A 235 8.85 -6.75 65.65
N TRP A 236 8.25 -7.88 65.28
CA TRP A 236 8.60 -9.27 65.66
C TRP A 236 7.81 -10.22 64.73
N TRP A 237 8.48 -11.06 63.94
CA TRP A 237 7.91 -12.31 63.39
C TRP A 237 8.98 -13.40 63.46
N ASP A 238 8.56 -14.54 63.98
CA ASP A 238 9.45 -15.59 64.49
C ASP A 238 9.69 -16.71 63.46
N ALA A 239 10.80 -17.42 63.61
CA ALA A 239 11.23 -18.46 62.67
C ALA A 239 10.76 -19.86 63.13
N SER A 240 9.83 -20.49 62.39
CA SER A 240 9.47 -21.92 62.58
C SER A 240 8.66 -22.49 61.40
N ALA A 241 9.35 -22.91 60.32
CA ALA A 241 8.79 -23.82 59.30
C ALA A 241 9.89 -24.45 58.41
N VAL A 242 10.77 -25.28 58.98
CA VAL A 242 11.68 -26.12 58.19
C VAL A 242 11.01 -27.48 57.96
N GLY A 243 10.69 -27.80 56.70
CA GLY A 243 10.17 -29.10 56.29
C GLY A 243 10.98 -29.65 55.11
N CYS A 244 11.64 -30.79 55.31
CA CYS A 244 12.41 -31.46 54.25
C CYS A 244 11.49 -32.12 53.22
N PRO A 245 11.77 -32.01 51.91
CA PRO A 245 11.32 -32.96 50.91
C PRO A 245 12.24 -34.20 50.89
N THR A 246 11.64 -35.37 50.71
CA THR A 246 12.30 -36.68 50.54
C THR A 246 13.00 -36.83 49.18
N PRO A 247 13.98 -37.74 49.04
CA PRO A 247 14.86 -37.80 47.87
C PRO A 247 14.16 -38.28 46.59
N ALA A 248 14.54 -37.68 45.46
CA ALA A 248 14.24 -38.19 44.13
C ALA A 248 15.17 -39.37 43.78
N PRO A 249 14.73 -40.33 42.94
CA PRO A 249 15.54 -41.48 42.54
C PRO A 249 16.63 -41.10 41.51
N ASP A 250 17.61 -42.00 41.38
CA ASP A 250 18.90 -41.79 40.71
C ASP A 250 18.83 -41.25 39.27
N GLU A 251 19.82 -40.42 38.94
CA GLU A 251 20.13 -39.97 37.58
C GLU A 251 20.51 -41.17 36.69
N GLN A 252 19.57 -41.63 35.88
CA GLN A 252 19.91 -42.40 34.68
C GLN A 252 20.23 -41.41 33.56
N GLU A 253 21.45 -41.49 33.03
CA GLU A 253 21.89 -40.71 31.88
C GLU A 253 20.87 -40.86 30.73
N ALA A 254 20.14 -39.79 30.45
CA ALA A 254 19.24 -39.73 29.31
C ALA A 254 20.06 -39.70 28.03
N VAL A 255 20.39 -40.89 27.53
CA VAL A 255 20.93 -41.09 26.18
C VAL A 255 19.98 -40.38 25.21
N VAL A 256 20.43 -39.29 24.62
CA VAL A 256 19.69 -38.59 23.56
C VAL A 256 19.65 -39.51 22.35
N SER A 257 18.64 -40.38 22.32
CA SER A 257 18.34 -41.20 21.17
C SER A 257 17.98 -40.27 20.03
N THR A 258 18.87 -40.16 19.05
CA THR A 258 18.58 -39.47 17.79
C THR A 258 17.48 -40.26 17.08
N GLU A 259 16.22 -39.94 17.38
CA GLU A 259 15.07 -40.51 16.70
C GLU A 259 15.18 -40.15 15.22
N ARG A 260 15.61 -41.12 14.42
CA ARG A 260 15.48 -41.03 12.97
C ARG A 260 13.99 -41.00 12.69
N SER A 261 13.49 -39.81 12.33
CA SER A 261 12.10 -39.58 11.97
C SER A 261 11.64 -40.65 10.99
N GLN A 262 10.48 -41.26 11.27
CA GLN A 262 10.00 -42.33 10.41
C GLN A 262 9.79 -41.79 8.98
N PRO A 263 10.07 -42.59 7.93
CA PRO A 263 9.82 -42.17 6.55
C PRO A 263 8.33 -41.91 6.29
N GLU A 264 7.88 -40.67 6.52
CA GLU A 264 6.58 -40.20 6.07
C GLU A 264 6.56 -40.17 4.53
N ALA A 265 5.40 -40.46 3.93
CA ALA A 265 5.21 -40.28 2.51
C ALA A 265 5.49 -38.82 2.11
N PRO A 266 6.15 -38.55 0.97
CA PRO A 266 6.39 -37.18 0.52
C PRO A 266 5.06 -36.43 0.41
N ASP A 267 4.97 -35.30 1.10
CA ASP A 267 3.78 -34.46 1.07
C ASP A 267 3.47 -34.04 -0.37
N ARG A 268 2.17 -33.94 -0.69
CA ARG A 268 1.65 -33.79 -2.06
C ARG A 268 2.27 -32.61 -2.80
N ASN A 269 2.01 -32.54 -4.11
CA ASN A 269 2.69 -31.68 -5.06
C ASN A 269 2.49 -30.15 -4.88
N LEU A 270 1.98 -29.71 -3.72
CA LEU A 270 1.69 -28.34 -3.32
C LEU A 270 2.78 -27.35 -3.79
N ALA A 271 4.05 -27.61 -3.48
CA ALA A 271 5.17 -26.79 -3.94
C ALA A 271 5.21 -26.50 -5.46
N LEU A 272 4.84 -27.45 -6.33
CA LEU A 272 4.78 -27.23 -7.78
C LEU A 272 3.40 -26.73 -8.25
N GLU A 273 2.36 -26.86 -7.43
CA GLU A 273 1.08 -26.19 -7.66
C GLU A 273 1.18 -24.68 -7.37
N LEU A 274 1.90 -24.30 -6.31
CA LEU A 274 2.19 -22.93 -5.92
C LEU A 274 3.05 -22.18 -6.97
N VAL A 275 3.99 -22.85 -7.64
CA VAL A 275 4.72 -22.28 -8.80
C VAL A 275 3.77 -21.70 -9.83
N ARG A 276 2.68 -22.40 -10.14
CA ARG A 276 1.74 -21.95 -11.17
C ARG A 276 1.01 -20.66 -10.77
N ALA A 277 0.93 -20.35 -9.48
CA ALA A 277 0.36 -19.10 -8.99
C ALA A 277 1.35 -17.94 -9.13
N THR A 278 2.61 -18.10 -8.73
CA THR A 278 3.67 -17.08 -8.95
C THR A 278 3.96 -16.88 -10.45
N GLU A 279 3.90 -17.94 -11.26
CA GLU A 279 4.02 -17.85 -12.72
C GLU A 279 2.88 -17.08 -13.36
N ALA A 280 1.63 -17.33 -12.96
CA ALA A 280 0.49 -16.61 -13.51
C ALA A 280 0.53 -15.12 -13.13
N ALA A 281 0.89 -14.82 -11.88
CA ALA A 281 1.11 -13.47 -11.38
C ALA A 281 2.23 -12.75 -12.17
N ALA A 282 3.40 -13.38 -12.32
CA ALA A 282 4.51 -12.83 -13.10
C ALA A 282 4.15 -12.61 -14.58
N LEU A 283 3.45 -13.56 -15.22
CA LEU A 283 2.98 -13.43 -16.60
C LEU A 283 1.97 -12.31 -16.81
N ALA A 284 1.16 -12.00 -15.79
CA ALA A 284 0.22 -10.88 -15.82
C ALA A 284 0.94 -9.55 -15.54
N ALA A 285 1.75 -9.49 -14.48
CA ALA A 285 2.53 -8.34 -14.05
C ALA A 285 3.54 -7.87 -15.11
N GLY A 286 4.29 -8.81 -15.73
CA GLY A 286 5.34 -8.52 -16.69
C GLY A 286 4.88 -7.72 -17.92
N ARG A 287 3.58 -7.75 -18.24
CA ARG A 287 2.96 -6.93 -19.29
C ARG A 287 3.04 -5.44 -18.98
N TRP A 288 3.12 -5.07 -17.71
CA TRP A 288 3.16 -3.70 -17.20
C TRP A 288 4.58 -3.16 -16.97
N MET A 289 5.60 -3.99 -17.23
CA MET A 289 7.00 -3.59 -17.11
C MET A 289 7.32 -2.29 -17.87
N GLY A 290 7.91 -1.33 -17.18
CA GLY A 290 8.34 -0.05 -17.76
C GLY A 290 7.20 0.91 -18.14
N ARG A 291 5.94 0.64 -17.77
CA ARG A 291 4.80 1.54 -18.07
C ARG A 291 4.67 2.71 -17.10
N ASN A 292 5.44 2.75 -16.01
CA ASN A 292 5.33 3.70 -14.91
C ASN A 292 3.93 3.71 -14.23
N GLU A 293 3.25 2.57 -14.26
CA GLU A 293 1.92 2.33 -13.69
C GLU A 293 2.03 1.19 -12.66
N LYS A 294 2.02 1.52 -11.36
CA LYS A 294 2.17 0.54 -10.27
C LYS A 294 0.88 -0.24 -10.03
N GLU A 295 -0.14 0.42 -9.48
CA GLU A 295 -1.44 -0.19 -9.13
C GLU A 295 -2.03 -1.11 -10.21
N PRO A 296 -2.01 -0.77 -11.52
CA PRO A 296 -2.55 -1.67 -12.55
C PRO A 296 -1.73 -2.92 -12.81
N GLY A 297 -0.40 -2.85 -12.63
CA GLY A 297 0.48 -4.02 -12.72
C GLY A 297 0.32 -4.93 -11.52
N ASP A 298 0.22 -4.31 -10.35
CA ASP A 298 0.00 -4.94 -9.05
C ASP A 298 -1.33 -5.70 -8.99
N GLN A 299 -2.43 -5.01 -9.28
CA GLN A 299 -3.76 -5.63 -9.38
C GLN A 299 -3.78 -6.80 -10.37
N ALA A 300 -3.04 -6.72 -11.49
CA ALA A 300 -2.97 -7.82 -12.44
C ALA A 300 -2.23 -9.05 -11.87
N ALA A 301 -1.25 -8.86 -10.98
CA ALA A 301 -0.58 -9.93 -10.26
C ALA A 301 -1.52 -10.55 -9.21
N VAL A 302 -2.18 -9.72 -8.39
CA VAL A 302 -3.17 -10.12 -7.38
C VAL A 302 -4.26 -10.98 -8.01
N ASP A 303 -4.92 -10.47 -9.07
CA ASP A 303 -6.00 -11.15 -9.79
C ASP A 303 -5.58 -12.54 -10.28
N ALA A 304 -4.38 -12.63 -10.90
CA ALA A 304 -3.85 -13.86 -11.46
C ALA A 304 -3.41 -14.86 -10.37
N MET A 305 -2.71 -14.40 -9.34
CA MET A 305 -2.27 -15.22 -8.21
C MET A 305 -3.48 -15.81 -7.48
N ARG A 306 -4.43 -14.96 -7.08
CA ARG A 306 -5.65 -15.34 -6.35
C ARG A 306 -6.50 -16.32 -7.15
N THR A 307 -6.63 -16.10 -8.46
CA THR A 307 -7.31 -17.04 -9.36
C THR A 307 -6.65 -18.41 -9.35
N MET A 308 -5.32 -18.47 -9.45
CA MET A 308 -4.59 -19.74 -9.43
C MET A 308 -4.63 -20.44 -8.06
N LEU A 309 -4.50 -19.67 -6.97
CA LEU A 309 -4.58 -20.18 -5.60
C LEU A 309 -5.92 -20.87 -5.33
N SER A 310 -7.04 -20.37 -5.87
CA SER A 310 -8.36 -21.03 -5.75
C SER A 310 -8.43 -22.45 -6.35
N THR A 311 -7.43 -22.87 -7.13
CA THR A 311 -7.34 -24.21 -7.73
C THR A 311 -6.43 -25.19 -6.97
N VAL A 312 -5.71 -24.72 -5.95
CA VAL A 312 -4.72 -25.51 -5.20
C VAL A 312 -5.41 -26.33 -4.11
N GLN A 313 -5.05 -27.61 -3.97
CA GLN A 313 -5.60 -28.49 -2.93
C GLN A 313 -5.01 -28.20 -1.55
N MET A 314 -5.53 -27.15 -0.91
CA MET A 314 -5.22 -26.74 0.46
C MET A 314 -6.42 -26.01 1.10
N ASP A 315 -6.42 -25.93 2.43
CA ASP A 315 -7.18 -24.98 3.23
C ASP A 315 -6.17 -23.91 3.66
N GLY A 316 -6.09 -22.84 2.88
CA GLY A 316 -5.12 -21.77 3.07
C GLY A 316 -5.73 -20.57 3.74
N LEU A 317 -5.04 -19.99 4.72
CA LEU A 317 -5.38 -18.69 5.30
C LEU A 317 -4.26 -17.70 4.96
N VAL A 318 -4.62 -16.57 4.34
CA VAL A 318 -3.68 -15.47 4.11
C VAL A 318 -3.37 -14.80 5.44
N VAL A 319 -2.20 -15.07 6.01
CA VAL A 319 -1.67 -14.39 7.23
C VAL A 319 -0.95 -13.10 6.84
N ILE A 320 -0.33 -13.10 5.67
CA ILE A 320 0.37 -11.97 5.07
C ILE A 320 -0.13 -11.83 3.63
N GLY A 321 -0.62 -10.66 3.26
CA GLY A 321 -0.95 -10.32 1.88
C GLY A 321 -0.96 -8.82 1.61
N GLU A 322 -1.84 -8.38 0.71
CA GLU A 322 -1.94 -7.00 0.21
C GLU A 322 -2.36 -5.96 1.27
N GLY A 323 -2.79 -6.42 2.44
CA GLY A 323 -3.16 -5.60 3.59
C GLY A 323 -4.48 -6.01 4.21
N GLU A 324 -5.11 -5.07 4.93
CA GLU A 324 -6.38 -5.31 5.61
C GLU A 324 -7.56 -5.35 4.64
N LYS A 325 -8.61 -6.10 5.00
CA LYS A 325 -9.79 -6.36 4.16
C LYS A 325 -10.53 -5.12 3.63
N ASP A 326 -10.45 -4.01 4.37
CA ASP A 326 -11.08 -2.75 3.97
C ASP A 326 -10.23 -1.96 2.95
N GLU A 327 -8.95 -2.31 2.80
CA GLU A 327 -7.97 -1.67 1.90
C GLU A 327 -7.65 -2.55 0.68
N ALA A 328 -7.50 -3.86 0.89
CA ALA A 328 -7.23 -4.87 -0.13
C ALA A 328 -8.49 -5.69 -0.50
N PRO A 329 -8.98 -5.66 -1.74
CA PRO A 329 -10.20 -6.38 -2.14
C PRO A 329 -10.01 -7.91 -2.32
N MET A 330 -8.75 -8.36 -2.45
CA MET A 330 -8.33 -9.75 -2.63
C MET A 330 -6.94 -9.93 -2.02
N LEU A 331 -6.63 -11.15 -1.58
CA LEU A 331 -5.41 -11.49 -0.86
C LEU A 331 -5.20 -10.62 0.40
N PHE A 332 -6.29 -10.32 1.09
CA PHE A 332 -6.26 -9.58 2.35
C PHE A 332 -5.96 -10.50 3.54
N ASN A 333 -5.44 -9.93 4.62
CA ASN A 333 -5.18 -10.63 5.88
C ASN A 333 -6.47 -11.27 6.42
N GLY A 334 -6.51 -12.61 6.48
CA GLY A 334 -7.67 -13.42 6.82
C GLY A 334 -8.51 -13.92 5.65
N GLU A 335 -8.11 -13.78 4.37
CA GLU A 335 -8.79 -14.45 3.25
C GLU A 335 -8.52 -15.97 3.29
N GLU A 336 -9.59 -16.76 3.15
CA GLU A 336 -9.51 -18.21 2.89
C GLU A 336 -9.27 -18.47 1.39
N VAL A 337 -8.21 -19.22 1.06
CA VAL A 337 -7.79 -19.55 -0.30
C VAL A 337 -7.47 -21.04 -0.47
N GLY A 338 -7.44 -21.52 -1.72
CA GLY A 338 -7.40 -22.96 -2.01
C GLY A 338 -8.79 -23.57 -2.20
N THR A 339 -8.86 -24.90 -2.27
CA THR A 339 -10.14 -25.63 -2.42
C THR A 339 -10.83 -25.94 -1.08
N GLY A 340 -10.26 -25.55 0.06
CA GLY A 340 -10.76 -25.94 1.40
C GLY A 340 -10.54 -27.43 1.71
N ALA A 341 -9.53 -28.05 1.11
CA ALA A 341 -9.17 -29.45 1.33
C ALA A 341 -7.85 -29.52 2.11
N ALA A 342 -7.69 -30.45 3.04
CA ALA A 342 -6.44 -30.59 3.79
C ALA A 342 -5.20 -30.68 2.88
N PRO A 343 -4.04 -30.09 3.28
CA PRO A 343 -3.72 -29.59 4.62
C PRO A 343 -4.23 -28.17 4.92
N GLU A 344 -4.42 -27.88 6.21
CA GLU A 344 -4.55 -26.52 6.74
C GLU A 344 -3.19 -25.82 6.76
N ALA A 345 -3.11 -24.64 6.16
CA ALA A 345 -1.88 -23.88 6.00
C ALA A 345 -2.06 -22.37 6.30
N ASP A 346 -1.00 -21.76 6.83
CA ASP A 346 -0.75 -20.32 6.77
C ASP A 346 -0.09 -19.99 5.44
N ILE A 347 -0.45 -18.84 4.88
CA ILE A 347 0.07 -18.36 3.60
C ILE A 347 0.52 -16.91 3.75
N ALA A 348 1.72 -16.65 3.27
CA ALA A 348 2.22 -15.31 2.99
C ALA A 348 2.35 -15.14 1.48
N VAL A 349 1.66 -14.15 0.91
CA VAL A 349 1.76 -13.80 -0.51
C VAL A 349 2.39 -12.43 -0.66
N ASP A 350 3.24 -12.29 -1.68
CA ASP A 350 3.69 -11.01 -2.20
C ASP A 350 3.59 -11.07 -3.75
N PRO A 351 2.44 -10.68 -4.31
CA PRO A 351 2.21 -10.69 -5.74
C PRO A 351 3.27 -9.94 -6.56
N ILE A 352 3.80 -8.81 -6.05
CA ILE A 352 4.92 -8.07 -6.65
C ILE A 352 5.82 -7.42 -5.59
N ASP A 353 6.86 -8.15 -5.19
CA ASP A 353 8.00 -7.55 -4.50
C ASP A 353 8.68 -6.59 -5.47
N GLY A 354 8.65 -5.30 -5.13
CA GLY A 354 9.15 -4.23 -5.98
C GLY A 354 8.19 -3.79 -7.09
N THR A 355 6.93 -3.48 -6.77
CA THR A 355 5.98 -2.78 -7.69
C THR A 355 6.59 -1.59 -8.42
N ARG A 356 7.51 -0.86 -7.76
CA ARG A 356 8.28 0.24 -8.37
C ARG A 356 9.34 -0.25 -9.37
N LEU A 357 10.04 -1.35 -9.08
CA LEU A 357 10.98 -1.96 -10.01
C LEU A 357 10.26 -2.39 -11.30
N LEU A 358 9.08 -3.00 -11.18
CA LEU A 358 8.22 -3.31 -12.32
C LEU A 358 7.84 -2.06 -13.11
N ALA A 359 7.25 -1.06 -12.44
CA ALA A 359 6.76 0.15 -13.08
C ALA A 359 7.88 0.93 -13.79
N GLU A 360 9.08 1.00 -13.21
CA GLU A 360 10.26 1.63 -13.80
C GLU A 360 11.01 0.73 -14.81
N GLY A 361 10.63 -0.55 -14.96
CA GLY A 361 11.28 -1.50 -15.87
C GLY A 361 12.70 -1.89 -15.43
N ARG A 362 12.96 -1.95 -14.12
CA ARG A 362 14.25 -2.28 -13.52
C ARG A 362 14.31 -3.73 -13.06
N PRO A 363 15.50 -4.36 -13.05
CA PRO A 363 15.69 -5.69 -12.47
C PRO A 363 15.30 -5.75 -10.99
N GLY A 364 14.89 -6.94 -10.54
CA GLY A 364 14.64 -7.30 -9.15
C GLY A 364 13.18 -7.51 -8.77
N ALA A 365 12.21 -7.26 -9.66
CA ALA A 365 10.80 -7.50 -9.34
C ALA A 365 10.47 -8.99 -9.38
N LEU A 366 9.88 -9.52 -8.29
CA LEU A 366 9.53 -10.92 -8.11
C LEU A 366 8.05 -11.08 -7.76
N SER A 367 7.46 -12.23 -8.08
CA SER A 367 6.19 -12.67 -7.50
C SER A 367 6.46 -13.85 -6.58
N MET A 368 5.94 -13.81 -5.34
CA MET A 368 6.34 -14.74 -4.27
C MET A 368 5.16 -15.27 -3.46
N ILE A 369 5.32 -16.51 -2.99
CA ILE A 369 4.43 -17.15 -2.01
C ILE A 369 5.28 -17.98 -1.05
N ALA A 370 5.03 -17.83 0.24
CA ALA A 370 5.47 -18.76 1.26
C ALA A 370 4.26 -19.43 1.93
N VAL A 371 4.41 -20.69 2.34
CA VAL A 371 3.34 -21.49 2.96
C VAL A 371 3.93 -22.32 4.10
N ALA A 372 3.23 -22.41 5.23
CA ALA A 372 3.62 -23.19 6.40
C ALA A 372 2.35 -23.81 7.03
N PRO A 373 2.45 -24.76 7.98
CA PRO A 373 1.27 -25.26 8.70
C PRO A 373 0.53 -24.14 9.43
N ARG A 374 -0.79 -24.28 9.58
CA ARG A 374 -1.68 -23.30 10.23
C ARG A 374 -1.18 -22.90 11.63
N GLY A 375 -1.15 -21.60 11.90
CA GLY A 375 -0.71 -21.02 13.18
C GLY A 375 0.78 -21.12 13.46
N THR A 376 1.63 -21.23 12.43
CA THR A 376 3.10 -21.28 12.59
C THR A 376 3.85 -20.10 11.97
N MET A 377 3.20 -19.26 11.15
CA MET A 377 3.76 -17.96 10.76
C MET A 377 3.49 -16.89 11.82
N LEU A 378 4.46 -15.98 12.02
CA LEU A 378 4.23 -14.75 12.76
C LEU A 378 3.29 -13.82 11.97
N ASP A 379 2.20 -13.41 12.61
CA ASP A 379 1.39 -12.27 12.19
C ASP A 379 2.18 -10.96 12.49
N PRO A 380 2.47 -10.11 11.47
CA PRO A 380 3.19 -8.85 11.67
C PRO A 380 2.35 -7.80 12.43
N GLY A 381 1.03 -7.94 12.47
CA GLY A 381 0.10 -6.99 13.10
C GLY A 381 0.34 -5.54 12.67
N PRO A 382 0.37 -4.56 13.60
CA PRO A 382 0.62 -3.15 13.26
C PRO A 382 2.09 -2.87 12.90
N MET A 383 2.99 -3.83 13.07
CA MET A 383 4.45 -3.63 12.99
C MET A 383 4.95 -3.93 11.58
N MET A 384 4.63 -3.04 10.63
CA MET A 384 4.97 -3.20 9.20
C MET A 384 6.47 -3.19 8.87
N TYR A 385 7.35 -2.83 9.81
CA TYR A 385 8.81 -2.84 9.61
C TYR A 385 9.53 -3.63 10.71
N MET A 386 10.65 -4.23 10.36
CA MET A 386 11.58 -4.88 11.28
C MET A 386 13.04 -4.61 10.86
N GLU A 387 13.96 -4.59 11.82
CA GLU A 387 15.38 -4.78 11.50
C GLU A 387 15.63 -6.25 11.12
N LYS A 388 16.56 -6.47 10.19
CA LYS A 388 16.86 -7.77 9.61
C LYS A 388 18.37 -7.98 9.55
N TRP A 389 18.79 -9.18 9.90
CA TRP A 389 20.05 -9.79 9.52
C TRP A 389 19.73 -11.14 8.88
N VAL A 390 20.31 -11.43 7.72
CA VAL A 390 20.16 -12.72 7.05
C VAL A 390 21.53 -13.27 6.67
N VAL A 391 21.83 -14.49 7.09
CA VAL A 391 23.11 -15.17 6.83
C VAL A 391 22.88 -16.64 6.44
N GLY A 392 23.79 -17.18 5.64
CA GLY A 392 23.80 -18.61 5.29
C GLY A 392 24.12 -19.53 6.47
N ALA A 393 23.92 -20.84 6.26
CA ALA A 393 24.13 -21.89 7.25
C ALA A 393 25.57 -21.94 7.84
N ASP A 394 26.53 -21.39 7.11
CA ASP A 394 27.94 -21.25 7.48
C ASP A 394 28.20 -20.14 8.52
N ALA A 395 27.23 -19.25 8.76
CA ALA A 395 27.31 -18.18 9.76
C ALA A 395 26.04 -18.07 10.64
N ALA A 396 25.15 -19.06 10.62
CA ALA A 396 23.97 -19.09 11.49
C ALA A 396 24.37 -19.15 12.98
N GLY A 397 23.70 -18.37 13.82
CA GLY A 397 23.90 -18.29 15.27
C GLY A 397 25.08 -17.42 15.71
N VAL A 398 25.76 -16.70 14.80
CA VAL A 398 26.89 -15.80 15.14
C VAL A 398 26.49 -14.33 15.25
N VAL A 399 25.31 -13.97 14.77
CA VAL A 399 24.79 -12.60 14.75
C VAL A 399 24.19 -12.23 16.10
N ASP A 400 24.53 -11.02 16.56
CA ASP A 400 24.10 -10.47 17.84
C ASP A 400 23.53 -9.07 17.60
N LEU A 401 22.22 -8.92 17.75
CA LEU A 401 21.52 -7.67 17.40
C LEU A 401 21.91 -6.47 18.28
N ASP A 402 22.52 -6.71 19.45
CA ASP A 402 23.00 -5.65 20.34
C ASP A 402 24.48 -5.31 20.11
N ALA A 403 25.18 -6.08 19.26
CA ALA A 403 26.57 -5.82 18.89
C ALA A 403 26.71 -4.77 17.77
N PRO A 404 27.81 -3.99 17.75
CA PRO A 404 28.13 -3.12 16.62
C PRO A 404 28.20 -3.88 15.29
N VAL A 405 27.83 -3.21 14.20
CA VAL A 405 27.84 -3.78 12.84
C VAL A 405 29.22 -4.38 12.48
N ALA A 406 30.30 -3.69 12.85
CA ALA A 406 31.67 -4.16 12.61
C ALA A 406 31.98 -5.50 13.32
N ASP A 407 31.49 -5.68 14.54
CA ASP A 407 31.73 -6.89 15.33
C ASP A 407 30.99 -8.08 14.71
N ASN A 408 29.73 -7.90 14.30
CA ASN A 408 28.97 -8.93 13.59
C ASN A 408 29.60 -9.27 12.23
N LEU A 409 30.06 -8.28 11.46
CA LEU A 409 30.77 -8.53 10.19
C LEU A 409 32.08 -9.30 10.42
N ALA A 410 32.82 -9.02 11.49
CA ALA A 410 34.01 -9.79 11.87
C ALA A 410 33.67 -11.24 12.29
N ARG A 411 32.57 -11.45 13.05
CA ARG A 411 32.06 -12.79 13.41
C ARG A 411 31.64 -13.59 12.17
N ILE A 412 30.90 -12.98 11.25
CA ILE A 412 30.48 -13.59 9.98
C ILE A 412 31.70 -13.91 9.11
N ALA A 413 32.67 -13.00 8.99
CA ALA A 413 33.90 -13.24 8.24
C ALA A 413 34.68 -14.44 8.79
N ALA A 414 34.85 -14.51 10.11
CA ALA A 414 35.51 -15.63 10.79
C ALA A 414 34.78 -16.96 10.58
N ALA A 415 33.45 -16.98 10.69
CA ALA A 415 32.62 -18.17 10.46
C ALA A 415 32.71 -18.68 9.01
N LYS A 416 32.68 -17.75 8.03
CA LYS A 416 32.82 -18.03 6.60
C LYS A 416 34.27 -18.30 6.15
N GLY A 417 35.26 -18.12 7.02
CA GLY A 417 36.68 -18.24 6.68
C GLY A 417 37.18 -17.20 5.66
N LYS A 418 36.61 -16.00 5.69
CA LYS A 418 36.90 -14.87 4.76
C LYS A 418 37.55 -13.70 5.49
N ASP A 419 38.16 -12.79 4.74
CA ASP A 419 38.47 -11.45 5.25
C ASP A 419 37.21 -10.57 5.23
N VAL A 420 37.12 -9.58 6.13
CA VAL A 420 35.96 -8.67 6.18
C VAL A 420 35.83 -7.86 4.89
N ASN A 421 36.94 -7.53 4.23
CA ASN A 421 36.96 -6.79 2.97
C ASN A 421 36.45 -7.62 1.78
N ASP A 422 36.41 -8.95 1.89
CA ASP A 422 35.84 -9.84 0.87
C ASP A 422 34.31 -9.96 1.00
N LEU A 423 33.76 -9.75 2.20
CA LEU A 423 32.32 -9.86 2.47
C LEU A 423 31.52 -8.88 1.61
N THR A 424 30.45 -9.39 1.00
CA THR A 424 29.46 -8.61 0.26
C THR A 424 28.14 -8.53 1.01
N VAL A 425 27.83 -7.34 1.48
CA VAL A 425 26.64 -6.98 2.28
C VAL A 425 25.57 -6.40 1.36
N ILE A 426 24.35 -6.94 1.40
CA ILE A 426 23.16 -6.32 0.76
C ILE A 426 22.37 -5.49 1.76
N ALA A 427 21.93 -4.30 1.35
CA ALA A 427 21.01 -3.46 2.12
C ALA A 427 20.10 -2.63 1.20
N LEU A 428 18.88 -2.31 1.67
CA LEU A 428 17.95 -1.42 0.96
C LEU A 428 18.46 0.03 0.94
N ASP A 429 18.48 0.65 -0.24
CA ASP A 429 18.84 2.06 -0.43
C ASP A 429 17.75 2.99 0.15
N ARG A 430 17.95 3.45 1.38
CA ARG A 430 17.01 4.25 2.16
C ARG A 430 17.79 5.20 3.07
N SER A 431 17.31 6.43 3.25
CA SER A 431 17.94 7.41 4.15
C SER A 431 18.07 6.92 5.60
N ARG A 432 17.12 6.11 6.09
CA ARG A 432 17.20 5.44 7.40
C ARG A 432 18.41 4.51 7.58
N HIS A 433 19.13 4.17 6.50
CA HIS A 433 20.32 3.32 6.54
C HIS A 433 21.62 4.10 6.29
N GLU A 434 21.61 5.43 6.23
CA GLU A 434 22.84 6.21 5.98
C GLU A 434 23.95 5.93 7.01
N GLN A 435 23.60 5.82 8.30
CA GLN A 435 24.54 5.43 9.36
C GLN A 435 25.01 3.98 9.17
N LEU A 436 24.08 3.05 8.93
CA LEU A 436 24.38 1.64 8.65
C LEU A 436 25.37 1.48 7.48
N PHE A 437 25.21 2.27 6.41
CA PHE A 437 26.13 2.28 5.28
C PHE A 437 27.51 2.85 5.62
N ALA A 438 27.58 3.82 6.55
CA ALA A 438 28.85 4.32 7.05
C ALA A 438 29.56 3.25 7.89
N ASP A 439 28.84 2.56 8.76
CA ASP A 439 29.37 1.54 9.66
C ASP A 439 29.90 0.31 8.88
N ILE A 440 29.14 -0.17 7.89
CA ILE A 440 29.56 -1.27 6.99
C ILE A 440 30.85 -0.90 6.25
N ARG A 441 30.93 0.32 5.71
CA ARG A 441 32.12 0.80 4.99
C ARG A 441 33.32 1.03 5.92
N ALA A 442 33.08 1.48 7.15
CA ALA A 442 34.11 1.64 8.16
C ALA A 442 34.69 0.29 8.63
N ALA A 443 33.87 -0.77 8.66
CA ALA A 443 34.31 -2.14 8.90
C ALA A 443 35.13 -2.74 7.72
N GLY A 444 35.11 -2.12 6.54
CA GLY A 444 35.82 -2.55 5.33
C GLY A 444 35.00 -3.42 4.37
N ALA A 445 33.82 -3.89 4.77
CA ALA A 445 33.00 -4.76 3.94
C ALA A 445 32.40 -4.06 2.71
N ARG A 446 32.19 -4.83 1.64
CA ARG A 446 31.66 -4.33 0.36
C ARG A 446 30.15 -4.21 0.44
N LEU A 447 29.61 -3.03 0.12
CA LEU A 447 28.18 -2.75 0.19
C LEU A 447 27.52 -2.77 -1.19
N ARG A 448 26.50 -3.63 -1.37
CA ARG A 448 25.61 -3.67 -2.53
C ARG A 448 24.24 -3.12 -2.15
N LEU A 449 23.93 -1.93 -2.65
CA LEU A 449 22.62 -1.30 -2.45
C LEU A 449 21.59 -1.89 -3.43
N ILE A 450 20.44 -2.28 -2.90
CA ILE A 450 19.25 -2.67 -3.67
C ILE A 450 18.14 -1.64 -3.48
N MET A 451 17.36 -1.39 -4.52
CA MET A 451 16.34 -0.35 -4.46
C MET A 451 15.08 -0.81 -3.73
N ASP A 452 14.55 -1.99 -4.04
CA ASP A 452 13.45 -2.68 -3.37
C ASP A 452 13.81 -4.19 -3.37
N GLY A 453 13.03 -5.05 -2.72
CA GLY A 453 13.25 -6.50 -2.72
C GLY A 453 14.32 -7.04 -1.79
N ASP A 454 14.09 -6.92 -0.49
CA ASP A 454 14.99 -7.50 0.53
C ASP A 454 14.80 -9.01 0.76
N VAL A 455 13.65 -9.61 0.39
CA VAL A 455 13.51 -11.07 0.34
C VAL A 455 14.53 -11.66 -0.64
N ALA A 456 14.64 -11.06 -1.83
CA ALA A 456 15.59 -11.49 -2.83
C ALA A 456 17.04 -11.39 -2.32
N GLY A 457 17.38 -10.29 -1.64
CA GLY A 457 18.68 -10.10 -1.00
C GLY A 457 18.98 -11.10 0.12
N GLY A 458 17.97 -11.45 0.94
CA GLY A 458 18.10 -12.42 2.02
C GLY A 458 18.32 -13.84 1.50
N VAL A 459 17.54 -14.27 0.52
CA VAL A 459 17.73 -15.58 -0.14
C VAL A 459 19.11 -15.67 -0.80
N LEU A 460 19.59 -14.61 -1.46
CA LEU A 460 20.95 -14.58 -2.02
C LEU A 460 22.04 -14.75 -0.95
N ALA A 461 21.90 -14.14 0.23
CA ALA A 461 22.86 -14.27 1.33
C ALA A 461 22.91 -15.68 1.95
N MET A 462 21.87 -16.49 1.72
CA MET A 462 21.77 -17.88 2.18
C MET A 462 22.20 -18.91 1.14
N MET A 463 22.37 -18.52 -0.13
CA MET A 463 22.76 -19.43 -1.21
C MET A 463 24.29 -19.57 -1.30
N PRO A 464 24.88 -20.75 -1.08
CA PRO A 464 26.34 -20.93 -0.99
C PRO A 464 27.07 -20.76 -2.33
N ASP A 465 26.35 -20.82 -3.45
CA ASP A 465 26.88 -20.59 -4.81
C ASP A 465 26.86 -19.11 -5.24
N ARG A 466 26.38 -18.19 -4.39
CA ARG A 466 26.15 -16.78 -4.74
C ARG A 466 27.13 -15.82 -4.03
N PRO A 467 27.55 -14.72 -4.69
CA PRO A 467 28.56 -13.80 -4.17
C PRO A 467 27.94 -12.76 -3.22
N VAL A 468 27.17 -13.22 -2.23
CA VAL A 468 26.51 -12.40 -1.21
C VAL A 468 26.68 -13.13 0.13
N ASP A 469 27.08 -12.41 1.17
CA ASP A 469 27.44 -13.01 2.46
C ASP A 469 26.42 -12.74 3.56
N VAL A 470 25.77 -11.59 3.50
CA VAL A 470 24.80 -11.13 4.50
C VAL A 470 23.84 -10.10 3.90
N LEU A 471 22.57 -10.14 4.30
CA LEU A 471 21.65 -9.00 4.17
C LEU A 471 21.48 -8.33 5.53
N ILE A 472 21.45 -7.00 5.55
CA ILE A 472 21.28 -6.19 6.76
C ILE A 472 20.40 -4.96 6.52
N GLY A 473 19.59 -4.61 7.52
CA GLY A 473 18.91 -3.32 7.61
C GLY A 473 17.43 -3.42 7.96
N ILE A 474 16.74 -2.28 7.95
CA ILE A 474 15.31 -2.19 8.26
C ILE A 474 14.50 -2.38 6.98
N GLY A 475 13.64 -3.38 6.97
CA GLY A 475 12.78 -3.80 5.86
C GLY A 475 11.36 -4.10 6.33
N GLY A 476 10.46 -4.51 5.44
CA GLY A 476 9.10 -4.86 5.85
C GLY A 476 9.06 -6.17 6.66
N THR A 477 8.24 -6.22 7.70
CA THR A 477 8.09 -7.43 8.55
C THR A 477 7.50 -8.62 7.78
N PRO A 478 6.47 -8.45 6.92
CA PRO A 478 5.93 -9.54 6.11
C PRO A 478 7.01 -10.25 5.27
N GLU A 479 7.86 -9.46 4.60
CA GLU A 479 9.00 -9.93 3.82
C GLU A 479 10.04 -10.68 4.68
N GLY A 480 10.17 -10.31 5.97
CA GLY A 480 10.99 -11.03 6.94
C GLY A 480 10.48 -12.45 7.24
N VAL A 481 9.17 -12.61 7.39
CA VAL A 481 8.52 -13.93 7.60
C VAL A 481 8.63 -14.81 6.35
N ILE A 482 8.45 -14.21 5.16
CA ILE A 482 8.69 -14.89 3.86
C ILE A 482 10.16 -15.33 3.75
N THR A 483 11.12 -14.48 4.15
CA THR A 483 12.55 -14.80 4.15
C THR A 483 12.87 -15.94 5.13
N ALA A 484 12.26 -15.95 6.32
CA ALA A 484 12.40 -17.05 7.27
C ALA A 484 11.88 -18.39 6.72
N CYS A 485 10.80 -18.40 5.93
CA CYS A 485 10.35 -19.62 5.24
C CYS A 485 11.39 -20.20 4.27
N ALA A 486 12.16 -19.33 3.59
CA ALA A 486 13.28 -19.75 2.75
C ALA A 486 14.50 -20.19 3.58
N ALA A 487 14.78 -19.52 4.70
CA ALA A 487 15.86 -19.87 5.62
C ALA A 487 15.75 -21.32 6.12
N LYS A 488 14.53 -21.75 6.51
CA LYS A 488 14.22 -23.16 6.86
C LYS A 488 14.63 -24.19 5.79
N ALA A 489 14.62 -23.81 4.51
CA ALA A 489 15.01 -24.73 3.42
C ALA A 489 16.49 -24.67 3.05
N LEU A 490 17.17 -23.55 3.35
CA LEU A 490 18.59 -23.34 3.07
C LEU A 490 19.49 -23.63 4.29
N GLY A 491 18.90 -23.82 5.47
CA GLY A 491 19.62 -23.94 6.74
C GLY A 491 20.25 -22.63 7.22
N GLY A 492 19.87 -21.50 6.62
CA GLY A 492 20.33 -20.17 7.01
C GLY A 492 19.57 -19.61 8.20
N GLU A 493 19.95 -18.40 8.61
CA GLU A 493 19.34 -17.67 9.71
C GLU A 493 18.81 -16.32 9.22
N MET A 494 17.54 -16.07 9.48
CA MET A 494 16.89 -14.76 9.48
C MET A 494 16.62 -14.37 10.93
N ILE A 495 17.17 -13.24 11.37
CA ILE A 495 17.05 -12.75 12.75
C ILE A 495 16.81 -11.23 12.77
N GLY A 496 16.03 -10.74 13.72
CA GLY A 496 15.68 -9.32 13.81
C GLY A 496 14.85 -8.91 15.02
N ARG A 497 14.34 -7.68 15.00
CA ARG A 497 13.37 -7.11 15.96
C ARG A 497 12.37 -6.24 15.23
N MET A 498 11.16 -6.10 15.77
CA MET A 498 10.16 -5.23 15.15
C MET A 498 10.56 -3.76 15.29
N TRP A 499 10.46 -2.99 14.21
CA TRP A 499 10.93 -1.62 14.14
C TRP A 499 9.74 -0.64 14.06
N ALA A 500 9.45 0.02 15.17
CA ALA A 500 8.43 1.05 15.22
C ALA A 500 8.95 2.34 14.56
N ARG A 501 8.18 2.88 13.61
CA ARG A 501 8.52 4.13 12.92
C ARG A 501 8.29 5.38 13.79
N TYR A 502 7.30 5.31 14.68
CA TYR A 502 6.90 6.36 15.61
C TYR A 502 6.53 5.76 16.96
N GLN A 503 6.53 6.55 18.03
CA GLN A 503 6.26 6.06 19.38
C GLN A 503 4.82 5.55 19.51
N GLU A 504 3.86 6.20 18.84
CA GLU A 504 2.45 5.83 18.86
C GLU A 504 2.22 4.41 18.29
N GLN A 505 2.98 4.02 17.26
CA GLN A 505 2.95 2.67 16.70
C GLN A 505 3.53 1.65 17.68
N ARG A 506 4.59 2.03 18.41
CA ARG A 506 5.23 1.20 19.44
C ARG A 506 4.29 0.95 20.62
N ASP A 507 3.61 2.01 21.08
CA ASP A 507 2.65 1.95 22.19
C ASP A 507 1.43 1.10 21.79
N GLN A 508 0.89 1.29 20.57
CA GLN A 508 -0.19 0.45 20.02
C GLN A 508 0.22 -1.02 19.92
N ALA A 509 1.45 -1.32 19.50
CA ALA A 509 1.94 -2.69 19.43
C ALA A 509 2.01 -3.33 20.83
N LEU A 510 2.49 -2.59 21.84
CA LEU A 510 2.50 -3.04 23.24
C LEU A 510 1.09 -3.27 23.80
N GLU A 511 0.12 -2.40 23.50
CA GLU A 511 -1.29 -2.57 23.88
C GLU A 511 -1.92 -3.82 23.27
N LEU A 512 -1.52 -4.18 22.05
CA LEU A 512 -1.93 -5.40 21.35
C LEU A 512 -1.13 -6.66 21.76
N GLY A 513 -0.20 -6.55 22.71
CA GLY A 513 0.57 -7.66 23.26
C GLY A 513 1.84 -8.03 22.49
N PHE A 514 2.20 -7.27 21.45
CA PHE A 514 3.49 -7.43 20.78
C PHE A 514 4.63 -6.91 21.67
N SER A 515 5.83 -7.47 21.49
CA SER A 515 7.05 -7.05 22.21
C SER A 515 8.08 -6.53 21.19
N PRO A 516 8.11 -5.22 20.89
CA PRO A 516 8.93 -4.70 19.78
C PRO A 516 10.43 -4.99 19.91
N ASP A 517 10.97 -4.98 21.12
CA ASP A 517 12.38 -5.25 21.40
C ASP A 517 12.72 -6.75 21.47
N ALA A 518 11.72 -7.63 21.37
CA ALA A 518 11.94 -9.07 21.42
C ALA A 518 12.71 -9.50 20.18
N LEU A 519 13.81 -10.24 20.40
CA LEU A 519 14.54 -10.94 19.36
C LEU A 519 13.58 -11.92 18.67
N LEU A 520 13.48 -11.80 17.35
CA LEU A 520 12.75 -12.66 16.44
C LEU A 520 13.78 -13.41 15.60
N ASP A 521 14.11 -14.61 16.05
CA ASP A 521 14.88 -15.59 15.28
C ASP A 521 14.00 -16.28 14.22
N THR A 522 14.57 -17.19 13.44
CA THR A 522 13.87 -17.88 12.36
C THR A 522 12.73 -18.76 12.86
N ASP A 523 12.83 -19.33 14.07
CA ASP A 523 11.78 -20.14 14.70
C ASP A 523 10.62 -19.28 15.23
N ARG A 524 10.90 -18.06 15.71
CA ARG A 524 9.89 -17.09 16.14
C ARG A 524 9.16 -16.43 14.98
N LEU A 525 9.81 -16.32 13.82
CA LEU A 525 9.18 -15.86 12.59
C LEU A 525 8.33 -16.96 11.94
N VAL A 526 8.85 -18.20 11.91
CA VAL A 526 8.16 -19.37 11.34
C VAL A 526 8.49 -20.63 12.15
N GLY A 527 7.58 -21.01 13.05
CA GLY A 527 7.76 -22.09 14.03
C GLY A 527 7.66 -23.52 13.47
N SER A 528 7.85 -23.71 12.16
CA SER A 528 7.75 -25.02 11.52
C SER A 528 8.87 -25.26 10.52
N GLU A 529 9.36 -26.50 10.48
CA GLU A 529 10.22 -27.00 9.40
C GLU A 529 9.43 -27.30 8.12
N ARG A 530 8.10 -27.39 8.17
CA ARG A 530 7.27 -27.80 7.01
C ARG A 530 6.92 -26.61 6.09
N THR A 531 7.91 -25.77 5.79
CA THR A 531 7.73 -24.59 4.93
C THR A 531 7.83 -24.90 3.44
N PHE A 532 7.20 -24.03 2.66
CA PHE A 532 7.40 -23.84 1.24
C PHE A 532 7.76 -22.38 1.01
N PHE A 533 8.73 -22.12 0.12
CA PHE A 533 8.98 -20.80 -0.44
C PHE A 533 9.05 -20.94 -1.96
N VAL A 534 8.35 -20.06 -2.67
CA VAL A 534 8.26 -20.07 -4.12
C VAL A 534 8.36 -18.65 -4.63
N CYS A 535 9.23 -18.41 -5.62
CA CYS A 535 9.26 -17.15 -6.34
C CYS A 535 9.37 -17.36 -7.87
N THR A 536 8.85 -16.40 -8.63
CA THR A 536 9.02 -16.32 -10.09
C THR A 536 9.49 -14.92 -10.46
N GLY A 537 10.46 -14.81 -11.36
CA GLY A 537 10.99 -13.52 -11.81
C GLY A 537 10.00 -12.79 -12.72
N ILE A 538 9.76 -11.50 -12.43
CA ILE A 538 8.93 -10.63 -13.27
C ILE A 538 9.84 -9.83 -14.21
N THR A 539 10.73 -8.99 -13.66
CA THR A 539 11.74 -8.23 -14.41
C THR A 539 13.13 -8.86 -14.38
N GLY A 540 13.27 -10.00 -13.70
CA GLY A 540 14.50 -10.78 -13.59
C GLY A 540 15.53 -10.16 -12.65
N GLY A 541 16.47 -10.97 -12.17
CA GLY A 541 17.54 -10.56 -11.27
C GLY A 541 18.44 -11.73 -10.91
N ASP A 542 19.29 -11.56 -9.90
CA ASP A 542 20.29 -12.57 -9.54
C ASP A 542 19.71 -13.94 -9.14
N LEU A 543 18.48 -14.00 -8.62
CA LEU A 543 17.84 -15.27 -8.23
C LEU A 543 17.22 -16.05 -9.39
N VAL A 544 16.49 -15.35 -10.27
CA VAL A 544 15.62 -15.91 -11.31
C VAL A 544 15.54 -14.95 -12.50
N GLU A 545 15.46 -15.50 -13.71
CA GLU A 545 15.33 -14.71 -14.95
C GLU A 545 13.97 -14.01 -15.09
N ALA A 546 13.89 -13.02 -15.98
CA ALA A 546 12.67 -12.27 -16.26
C ALA A 546 11.62 -13.09 -17.03
N VAL A 547 10.38 -12.59 -17.08
CA VAL A 547 9.39 -13.08 -18.06
C VAL A 547 9.81 -12.65 -19.46
N GLU A 548 10.11 -13.62 -20.32
CA GLU A 548 10.35 -13.35 -21.75
C GLU A 548 9.08 -13.66 -22.56
N TYR A 549 8.49 -12.64 -23.19
CA TYR A 549 7.37 -12.84 -24.13
C TYR A 549 7.90 -13.20 -25.52
N LEU A 550 7.41 -14.32 -26.07
CA LEU A 550 7.84 -14.90 -27.33
C LEU A 550 6.65 -14.96 -28.32
N PRO A 551 6.87 -15.14 -29.63
CA PRO A 551 5.78 -15.39 -30.57
C PRO A 551 4.92 -16.59 -30.13
N GLY A 552 3.65 -16.34 -29.82
CA GLY A 552 2.67 -17.35 -29.37
C GLY A 552 2.82 -17.82 -27.91
N GLY A 553 3.60 -17.14 -27.07
CA GLY A 553 3.86 -17.63 -25.72
C GLY A 553 4.77 -16.76 -24.84
N ALA A 554 5.28 -17.36 -23.78
CA ALA A 554 6.31 -16.78 -22.91
C ALA A 554 7.14 -17.86 -22.22
N THR A 555 8.23 -17.46 -21.58
CA THR A 555 8.95 -18.29 -20.60
C THR A 555 9.00 -17.61 -19.24
N THR A 556 8.97 -18.42 -18.18
CA THR A 556 9.15 -18.01 -16.78
C THR A 556 10.29 -18.81 -16.17
N ASP A 557 10.95 -18.21 -15.18
CA ASP A 557 12.01 -18.85 -14.40
C ASP A 557 11.65 -18.67 -12.92
N SER A 558 11.58 -19.80 -12.21
CA SER A 558 11.05 -19.86 -10.84
C SER A 558 11.96 -20.65 -9.92
N LEU A 559 11.98 -20.30 -8.64
CA LEU A 559 12.72 -20.97 -7.59
C LEU A 559 11.74 -21.55 -6.56
N VAL A 560 11.94 -22.81 -6.17
CA VAL A 560 11.04 -23.56 -5.29
C VAL A 560 11.85 -24.20 -4.19
N MET A 561 11.48 -23.96 -2.94
CA MET A 561 12.15 -24.51 -1.77
C MET A 561 11.16 -25.24 -0.86
N ARG A 562 11.63 -26.30 -0.21
CA ARG A 562 10.91 -27.06 0.82
C ARG A 562 11.78 -27.15 2.07
N GLY A 563 11.32 -26.61 3.20
CA GLY A 563 12.02 -26.67 4.50
C GLY A 563 12.42 -28.10 4.87
N LYS A 564 11.40 -28.92 5.16
CA LYS A 564 11.51 -30.32 5.62
C LYS A 564 12.46 -31.21 4.81
N SER A 565 12.67 -30.93 3.52
CA SER A 565 13.53 -31.74 2.65
C SER A 565 14.77 -31.03 2.13
N GLY A 566 15.03 -29.78 2.56
CA GLY A 566 16.12 -28.91 2.08
C GLY A 566 16.17 -28.77 0.55
N THR A 567 15.08 -29.05 -0.16
CA THR A 567 15.14 -29.27 -1.61
C THR A 567 14.82 -27.99 -2.36
N VAL A 568 15.87 -27.37 -2.88
CA VAL A 568 15.78 -26.27 -3.85
C VAL A 568 15.59 -26.82 -5.27
N ARG A 569 14.68 -26.22 -6.05
CA ARG A 569 14.48 -26.52 -7.47
C ARG A 569 14.37 -25.22 -8.26
N THR A 570 15.09 -25.14 -9.36
CA THR A 570 14.82 -24.14 -10.42
C THR A 570 13.85 -24.75 -11.43
N VAL A 571 12.80 -24.02 -11.78
CA VAL A 571 11.76 -24.42 -12.74
C VAL A 571 11.72 -23.40 -13.86
N ARG A 572 12.09 -23.82 -15.07
CA ARG A 572 11.97 -23.00 -16.28
C ARG A 572 10.82 -23.54 -17.13
N ALA A 573 9.74 -22.78 -17.22
CA ALA A 573 8.55 -23.17 -17.97
C ALA A 573 8.45 -22.43 -19.31
N ARG A 574 7.79 -23.08 -20.28
CA ARG A 574 7.42 -22.46 -21.57
C ARG A 574 5.91 -22.52 -21.75
N HIS A 575 5.31 -21.34 -21.70
CA HIS A 575 3.87 -21.10 -21.81
C HIS A 575 3.48 -20.94 -23.28
N THR A 576 2.52 -21.72 -23.75
CA THR A 576 1.98 -21.61 -25.12
C THR A 576 0.58 -21.02 -25.06
N PHE A 577 0.44 -19.73 -25.39
CA PHE A 577 -0.80 -18.97 -25.14
C PHE A 577 -1.99 -19.48 -25.94
N ASP A 578 -1.79 -19.93 -27.19
CA ASP A 578 -2.84 -20.52 -28.02
C ASP A 578 -3.52 -21.75 -27.40
N LYS A 579 -2.81 -22.48 -26.52
CA LYS A 579 -3.34 -23.63 -25.79
C LYS A 579 -3.81 -23.26 -24.38
N LEU A 580 -3.06 -22.41 -23.67
CA LEU A 580 -3.41 -21.97 -22.32
C LEU A 580 -4.73 -21.18 -22.32
N SER A 581 -4.95 -20.29 -23.29
CA SER A 581 -6.17 -19.49 -23.43
C SER A 581 -7.46 -20.31 -23.65
N GLN A 582 -7.35 -21.60 -24.00
CA GLN A 582 -8.52 -22.48 -24.19
C GLN A 582 -9.12 -22.97 -22.86
N TYR A 583 -8.36 -22.94 -21.77
CA TYR A 583 -8.75 -23.52 -20.47
C TYR A 583 -8.37 -22.67 -19.25
N SER A 584 -7.47 -21.70 -19.39
CA SER A 584 -7.05 -20.82 -18.29
C SER A 584 -8.15 -19.84 -17.91
N ALA A 585 -8.40 -19.69 -16.61
CA ALA A 585 -9.20 -18.60 -16.06
C ALA A 585 -8.43 -17.25 -16.08
N VAL A 586 -7.09 -17.29 -16.08
CA VAL A 586 -6.22 -16.10 -16.20
C VAL A 586 -6.02 -15.73 -17.68
N PRO A 587 -6.30 -14.48 -18.08
CA PRO A 587 -6.16 -14.05 -19.47
C PRO A 587 -4.67 -13.80 -19.83
N PHE A 588 -4.03 -14.82 -20.41
CA PHE A 588 -2.68 -14.71 -20.97
C PHE A 588 -2.64 -14.16 -22.42
N GLY A 589 -3.79 -13.67 -22.93
CA GLY A 589 -3.96 -13.05 -24.25
C GLY A 589 -3.84 -11.54 -24.19
#